data_AF-K1TF21-F1
#
_entry.id   AF-K1TF21-F1
#
_cell.length_a   1.000
_cell.length_b   1.000
_cell.length_c   1.000
_cell.angle_alpha   90.00
_cell.angle_beta   90.00
_cell.angle_gamma   90.00
#
_symmetry.space_group_name_H-M   'P 1'
#
loop_
_entity.id
_entity.type
_entity.pdbx_description
1 polymer ?
#
loop_
_entity_poly.entity_id
_entity_poly.type
_entity_poly.pdbx_seq_one_letter_code
_entity_poly.pdbx_strand_id
1 'polypeptide(L)'
;MKNEIEAMITDITATTAEAEDYTGEDGLLYCGKCHTPKEAYFAEGKTCFGRDRHPTDCDCQRAAREKQQAAESRQKHLEKVEDLKRRGFTDPAMRNWTFEHDNGRNPQTETARFYVESWETMQAENIGYLFWGGVGTGKSYLAACIANALMEKEVAVC
;
A
#
# COMPACT_ATOMS: atom_id res chain seq x y z
N MET A 1 -38.94 -17.64 19.22
CA MET A 1 -38.30 -16.53 18.48
C MET A 1 -37.77 -15.40 19.37
N LYS A 2 -37.86 -15.43 20.72
CA LYS A 2 -37.18 -14.45 21.59
C LYS A 2 -35.78 -14.90 22.03
N ASN A 3 -35.58 -16.21 22.19
CA ASN A 3 -34.33 -16.78 22.71
C ASN A 3 -33.15 -16.76 21.71
N GLU A 4 -33.42 -16.72 20.40
CA GLU A 4 -32.35 -16.71 19.37
C GLU A 4 -31.72 -15.33 19.22
N ILE A 5 -32.48 -14.26 19.46
CA ILE A 5 -31.98 -12.89 19.44
C ILE A 5 -31.14 -12.60 20.70
N GLU A 6 -31.55 -13.12 21.86
CA GLU A 6 -30.75 -13.03 23.09
C GLU A 6 -29.41 -13.77 22.97
N ALA A 7 -29.40 -14.96 22.36
CA ALA A 7 -28.18 -15.73 22.10
C ALA A 7 -27.21 -14.99 21.14
N MET A 8 -27.74 -14.36 20.09
CA MET A 8 -26.94 -13.57 19.15
C MET A 8 -26.37 -12.29 19.79
N ILE A 9 -27.08 -11.65 20.71
CA ILE A 9 -26.59 -10.46 21.43
C ILE A 9 -25.48 -10.85 22.42
N THR A 10 -25.60 -11.99 23.11
CA THR A 10 -24.57 -12.46 24.04
C THR A 10 -23.24 -12.81 23.36
N ASP A 11 -23.28 -13.38 22.14
CA ASP A 11 -22.07 -13.69 21.37
C ASP A 11 -21.34 -12.45 20.86
N ILE A 12 -22.06 -11.36 20.53
CA ILE A 12 -21.46 -10.08 20.12
C ILE A 12 -20.77 -9.37 21.30
N THR A 13 -21.26 -9.60 22.53
CA THR A 13 -20.70 -9.01 23.77
C THR A 13 -19.62 -9.86 24.45
N ALA A 14 -19.24 -11.01 23.88
CA ALA A 14 -18.03 -11.73 24.28
C ALA A 14 -16.77 -11.01 23.74
N THR A 15 -16.69 -9.69 23.95
CA THR A 15 -15.46 -8.93 23.97
C THR A 15 -14.53 -9.61 24.98
N THR A 16 -13.57 -10.36 24.48
CA THR A 16 -12.41 -10.85 25.23
C THR A 16 -11.93 -9.73 26.14
N ALA A 17 -12.08 -9.91 27.45
CA ALA A 17 -11.54 -8.99 28.44
C ALA A 17 -10.05 -8.81 28.11
N GLU A 18 -9.70 -7.62 27.61
CA GLU A 18 -8.32 -7.31 27.28
C GLU A 18 -7.53 -7.43 28.59
N ALA A 19 -6.54 -8.31 28.62
CA ALA A 19 -5.67 -8.42 29.78
C ALA A 19 -5.11 -7.03 30.10
N GLU A 20 -5.35 -6.58 31.33
CA GLU A 20 -4.91 -5.28 31.80
C GLU A 20 -3.38 -5.19 31.75
N ASP A 21 -2.86 -3.99 31.51
CA ASP A 21 -1.41 -3.75 31.56
C ASP A 21 -0.91 -3.98 32.98
N TYR A 22 0.25 -4.62 33.12
CA TYR A 22 0.83 -4.98 34.41
C TYR A 22 2.28 -4.49 34.52
N THR A 23 2.71 -4.21 35.75
CA THR A 23 4.11 -3.84 36.02
C THR A 23 4.93 -5.10 36.29
N GLY A 24 6.02 -5.29 35.54
CA GLY A 24 6.94 -6.42 35.73
C GLY A 24 7.86 -6.25 36.94
N GLU A 25 8.58 -7.30 37.29
CA GLU A 25 9.58 -7.29 38.39
C GLU A 25 10.69 -6.24 38.16
N ASP A 26 10.96 -5.91 36.88
CA ASP A 26 11.93 -4.90 36.45
C ASP A 26 11.45 -3.45 36.64
N GLY A 27 10.24 -3.25 37.17
CA GLY A 27 9.64 -1.93 37.39
C GLY A 27 9.11 -1.22 36.13
N LEU A 28 9.13 -1.90 34.97
CA LEU A 28 8.60 -1.42 33.69
C LEU A 28 7.14 -1.85 33.49
N LEU A 29 6.36 -1.02 32.80
CA LEU A 29 5.00 -1.37 32.38
C LEU A 29 5.04 -2.34 31.18
N TYR A 30 4.29 -3.44 31.25
CA TYR A 30 4.13 -4.42 30.18
C TYR A 30 2.71 -4.42 29.64
N CYS A 31 2.58 -4.72 28.34
CA CYS A 31 1.29 -4.86 27.71
C CYS A 31 0.64 -6.19 28.11
N GLY A 32 -0.61 -6.17 28.60
CA GLY A 32 -1.32 -7.41 28.94
C GLY A 32 -1.61 -8.33 27.75
N LYS A 33 -1.60 -7.82 26.51
CA LYS A 33 -1.87 -8.60 25.29
C LYS A 33 -0.65 -9.28 24.68
N CYS A 34 0.47 -8.57 24.55
CA CYS A 34 1.66 -9.07 23.87
C CYS A 34 2.85 -9.29 24.80
N HIS A 35 2.71 -8.96 26.09
CA HIS A 35 3.77 -9.08 27.10
C HIS A 35 5.09 -8.37 26.73
N THR A 36 5.02 -7.39 25.82
CA THR A 36 6.14 -6.50 25.48
C THR A 36 6.16 -5.32 26.46
N PRO A 37 7.34 -4.85 26.89
CA PRO A 37 7.45 -3.61 27.65
C PRO A 37 6.92 -2.41 26.86
N LYS A 38 6.06 -1.62 27.51
CA LYS A 38 5.56 -0.31 27.07
C LYS A 38 6.44 0.84 27.55
N GLU A 39 7.45 0.56 28.34
CA GLU A 39 8.42 1.52 28.84
C GLU A 39 9.83 0.95 28.69
N ALA A 40 10.80 1.82 28.44
CA ALA A 40 12.22 1.44 28.45
C ALA A 40 13.01 2.45 29.30
N TYR A 41 14.08 1.97 29.93
CA TYR A 41 15.03 2.84 30.62
C TYR A 41 15.87 3.62 29.62
N PHE A 42 16.22 4.85 29.96
CA PHE A 42 17.25 5.59 29.23
C PHE A 42 18.64 4.94 29.42
N ALA A 43 19.55 5.18 28.46
CA ALA A 43 20.93 4.76 28.60
C ALA A 43 21.58 5.30 29.88
N GLU A 44 22.50 4.53 30.48
CA GLU A 44 23.13 4.85 31.78
C GLU A 44 23.61 6.31 31.85
N GLY A 45 23.19 7.01 32.91
CA GLY A 45 23.55 8.41 33.17
C GLY A 45 22.71 9.47 32.45
N LYS A 46 21.72 9.08 31.63
CA LYS A 46 20.80 10.03 30.98
C LYS A 46 19.43 10.00 31.64
N THR A 47 18.97 11.17 32.10
CA THR A 47 17.59 11.37 32.53
C THR A 47 16.96 12.43 31.63
N CYS A 48 15.70 12.24 31.26
CA CYS A 48 14.94 13.21 30.48
C CYS A 48 13.83 13.76 31.37
N PHE A 49 13.82 15.08 31.62
CA PHE A 49 12.86 15.73 32.51
C PHE A 49 12.78 15.12 33.92
N GLY A 50 13.92 14.67 34.46
CA GLY A 50 13.98 14.02 35.77
C GLY A 50 13.34 12.62 35.81
N ARG A 51 12.96 12.05 34.66
CA ARG A 51 12.50 10.67 34.52
C ARG A 51 13.62 9.79 33.97
N ASP A 52 13.71 8.59 34.51
CA ASP A 52 14.62 7.51 34.15
C ASP A 52 14.07 6.59 33.05
N ARG A 53 12.76 6.71 32.74
CA ARG A 53 12.02 5.88 31.79
C ARG A 53 11.35 6.71 30.70
N HIS A 54 11.22 6.15 29.50
CA HIS A 54 10.39 6.69 28.43
C HIS A 54 9.34 5.69 27.93
N PRO A 55 8.19 6.18 27.41
CA PRO A 55 7.22 5.33 26.73
C PRO A 55 7.81 4.72 25.45
N THR A 56 7.48 3.47 25.18
CA THR A 56 7.83 2.71 23.97
C THR A 56 6.58 2.01 23.46
N ASP A 57 6.44 1.92 22.15
CA ASP A 57 5.30 1.21 21.58
C ASP A 57 5.46 -0.30 21.77
N CYS A 58 4.43 -0.93 22.34
CA CYS A 58 4.36 -2.38 22.38
C CYS A 58 4.15 -2.95 20.96
N ASP A 59 4.40 -4.25 20.79
CA ASP A 59 4.27 -4.94 19.51
C ASP A 59 2.89 -4.75 18.86
N CYS A 60 1.82 -4.74 19.66
CA CYS A 60 0.47 -4.46 19.16
C CYS A 60 0.33 -3.05 18.57
N GLN A 61 0.91 -2.04 19.22
CA GLN A 61 0.88 -0.66 18.75
C GLN A 61 1.77 -0.45 17.52
N ARG A 62 2.94 -1.10 17.48
CA ARG A 62 3.80 -1.09 16.29
C ARG A 62 3.09 -1.72 15.09
N ALA A 63 2.48 -2.90 15.26
CA ALA A 63 1.72 -3.55 14.19
C ALA A 63 0.52 -2.71 13.73
N ALA A 64 -0.20 -2.06 14.66
CA ALA A 64 -1.30 -1.16 14.32
C ALA A 64 -0.81 0.06 13.52
N ARG A 65 0.31 0.67 13.93
CA ARG A 65 0.93 1.79 13.21
C ARG A 65 1.42 1.38 11.83
N GLU A 66 2.11 0.24 11.71
CA GLU A 66 2.56 -0.29 10.42
C GLU A 66 1.40 -0.53 9.47
N LYS A 67 0.28 -1.09 9.97
CA LYS A 67 -0.94 -1.28 9.19
C LYS A 67 -1.54 0.06 8.73
N GLN A 68 -1.58 1.07 9.60
CA GLN A 68 -2.04 2.41 9.25
C GLN A 68 -1.12 3.05 8.21
N GLN A 69 0.19 2.99 8.41
CA GLN A 69 1.19 3.52 7.47
C GLN A 69 1.11 2.84 6.10
N ALA A 70 0.91 1.52 6.06
CA ALA A 70 0.70 0.78 4.82
C ALA A 70 -0.61 1.16 4.11
N ALA A 71 -1.68 1.44 4.88
CA ALA A 71 -2.92 1.93 4.31
C ALA A 71 -2.78 3.36 3.75
N GLU A 72 -2.11 4.25 4.48
CA GLU A 72 -1.83 5.61 4.05
C GLU A 72 -0.91 5.65 2.83
N SER A 73 0.15 4.84 2.79
CA SER A 73 1.05 4.76 1.64
C SER A 73 0.33 4.24 0.40
N ARG A 74 -0.52 3.22 0.56
CA ARG A 74 -1.38 2.71 -0.51
C ARG A 74 -2.35 3.78 -0.99
N GLN A 75 -2.95 4.56 -0.11
CA GLN A 75 -3.87 5.61 -0.50
C GLN A 75 -3.16 6.74 -1.26
N LYS A 76 -2.01 7.21 -0.77
CA LYS A 76 -1.17 8.20 -1.46
C LYS A 76 -0.74 7.71 -2.84
N HIS A 77 -0.40 6.43 -2.96
CA HIS A 77 -0.07 5.81 -4.24
C HIS A 77 -1.24 5.91 -5.22
N LEU A 78 -2.44 5.49 -4.81
CA LEU A 78 -3.64 5.54 -5.66
C LEU A 78 -3.98 6.97 -6.10
N GLU A 79 -3.92 7.94 -5.17
CA GLU A 79 -4.14 9.36 -5.46
C GLU A 79 -3.14 9.90 -6.49
N LYS A 80 -1.86 9.52 -6.35
CA LYS A 80 -0.80 9.92 -7.29
C LYS A 80 -1.01 9.30 -8.68
N VAL A 81 -1.36 8.01 -8.76
CA VAL A 81 -1.67 7.33 -10.02
C VAL A 81 -2.88 7.99 -10.71
N GLU A 82 -3.93 8.31 -9.96
CA GLU A 82 -5.11 9.00 -10.51
C GLU A 82 -4.75 10.39 -11.05
N ASP A 83 -3.96 11.16 -10.31
CA ASP A 83 -3.53 12.48 -10.75
C ASP A 83 -2.63 12.42 -12.00
N LEU A 84 -1.73 11.43 -12.09
CA LEU A 84 -0.95 11.17 -13.30
C LEU A 84 -1.85 10.82 -14.49
N LYS A 85 -2.81 9.90 -14.32
CA LYS A 85 -3.78 9.54 -15.37
C LYS A 85 -4.67 10.71 -15.76
N ARG A 86 -5.01 11.60 -14.83
CA ARG A 86 -5.78 12.83 -15.10
C ARG A 86 -4.99 13.83 -15.92
N ARG A 87 -3.69 13.97 -15.67
CA ARG A 87 -2.81 14.90 -16.40
C ARG A 87 -2.36 14.37 -17.76
N GLY A 88 -2.09 13.07 -17.86
CA GLY A 88 -1.56 12.44 -19.08
C GLY A 88 -2.60 12.08 -20.14
N PHE A 89 -3.87 11.87 -19.76
CA PHE A 89 -4.92 11.53 -20.71
C PHE A 89 -5.99 12.60 -20.83
N THR A 90 -6.19 13.11 -22.05
CA THR A 90 -7.29 14.03 -22.39
C THR A 90 -8.65 13.34 -22.35
N ASP A 91 -8.74 12.11 -22.87
CA ASP A 91 -9.97 11.33 -22.90
C ASP A 91 -10.05 10.39 -21.67
N PRO A 92 -11.10 10.49 -20.83
CA PRO A 92 -11.33 9.57 -19.73
C PRO A 92 -11.36 8.09 -20.13
N ALA A 93 -11.77 7.76 -21.36
CA ALA A 93 -11.81 6.37 -21.83
C ALA A 93 -10.42 5.73 -21.88
N MET A 94 -9.38 6.52 -22.17
CA MET A 94 -7.99 6.05 -22.24
C MET A 94 -7.44 5.59 -20.90
N ARG A 95 -8.02 6.05 -19.78
CA ARG A 95 -7.61 5.63 -18.43
C ARG A 95 -7.90 4.16 -18.15
N ASN A 96 -8.87 3.59 -18.88
CA ASN A 96 -9.27 2.19 -18.77
C ASN A 96 -8.60 1.30 -19.85
N TRP A 97 -7.72 1.86 -20.68
CA TRP A 97 -6.99 1.07 -21.68
C TRP A 97 -5.79 0.42 -21.00
N THR A 98 -6.01 -0.77 -20.43
CA THR A 98 -4.98 -1.56 -19.75
C THR A 98 -4.69 -2.85 -20.51
N PHE A 99 -3.57 -3.48 -20.19
CA PHE A 99 -3.22 -4.79 -20.74
C PHE A 99 -4.23 -5.89 -20.37
N GLU A 100 -4.99 -5.73 -19.28
CA GLU A 100 -6.02 -6.68 -18.85
C GLU A 100 -7.28 -6.59 -19.69
N HIS A 101 -7.58 -5.39 -20.21
CA HIS A 101 -8.70 -5.15 -21.11
C HIS A 101 -8.34 -5.40 -22.59
N ASP A 102 -7.10 -5.82 -22.88
CA ASP A 102 -6.72 -6.19 -24.23
C ASP A 102 -7.41 -7.50 -24.67
N ASN A 103 -7.83 -7.54 -25.94
CA ASN A 103 -8.54 -8.69 -26.49
C ASN A 103 -7.60 -9.83 -26.93
N GLY A 104 -6.29 -9.71 -26.68
CA GLY A 104 -5.27 -10.70 -26.99
C GLY A 104 -5.04 -10.94 -28.49
N ARG A 105 -5.65 -10.13 -29.37
CA ARG A 105 -5.49 -10.29 -30.82
C ARG A 105 -4.19 -9.68 -31.34
N ASN A 106 -3.56 -8.79 -30.59
CA ASN A 106 -2.34 -8.14 -31.03
C ASN A 106 -1.10 -8.90 -30.51
N PRO A 107 -0.28 -9.51 -31.38
CA PRO A 107 0.95 -10.16 -30.94
C PRO A 107 1.97 -9.19 -30.33
N GLN A 108 1.84 -7.89 -30.55
CA GLN A 108 2.74 -6.86 -30.00
C GLN A 108 2.45 -6.54 -28.53
N THR A 109 1.36 -7.07 -27.95
CA THR A 109 1.01 -6.86 -26.53
C THR A 109 2.08 -7.40 -25.60
N GLU A 110 2.72 -8.54 -25.93
CA GLU A 110 3.80 -9.12 -25.14
C GLU A 110 5.04 -8.21 -25.12
N THR A 111 5.43 -7.69 -26.30
CA THR A 111 6.55 -6.74 -26.41
C THR A 111 6.27 -5.45 -25.64
N ALA A 112 5.05 -4.93 -25.71
CA ALA A 112 4.64 -3.75 -24.94
C ALA A 112 4.68 -4.00 -23.42
N ARG A 113 4.31 -5.21 -22.96
CA ARG A 113 4.43 -5.60 -21.55
C ARG A 113 5.89 -5.68 -21.11
N PHE A 114 6.75 -6.30 -21.91
CA PHE A 114 8.18 -6.40 -21.65
C PHE A 114 8.84 -5.02 -21.47
N TYR A 115 8.43 -4.04 -22.28
CA TYR A 115 8.90 -2.66 -22.16
C TYR A 115 8.65 -2.07 -20.76
N VAL A 116 7.43 -2.25 -20.25
CA VAL A 116 7.03 -1.74 -18.94
C VAL A 116 7.74 -2.51 -17.83
N GLU A 117 7.87 -3.83 -17.95
CA GLU A 117 8.59 -4.67 -16.99
C GLU A 117 10.05 -4.27 -16.86
N SER A 118 10.72 -4.00 -17.99
CA SER A 118 12.13 -3.61 -18.07
C SER A 118 12.34 -2.09 -18.10
N TRP A 119 11.37 -1.29 -17.65
CA TRP A 119 11.38 0.18 -17.77
C TRP A 119 12.68 0.83 -17.24
N GLU A 120 13.22 0.38 -16.11
CA GLU A 120 14.44 0.94 -15.52
C GLU A 120 15.64 0.83 -16.47
N THR A 121 15.83 -0.34 -17.09
CA THR A 121 16.88 -0.57 -18.09
C THR A 121 16.60 0.23 -19.35
N MET A 122 15.35 0.23 -19.83
CA MET A 122 14.95 0.97 -21.04
C MET A 122 15.20 2.48 -20.88
N GLN A 123 14.92 3.04 -19.70
CA GLN A 123 15.16 4.43 -19.38
C GLN A 123 16.66 4.74 -19.28
N ALA A 124 17.45 3.88 -18.62
CA ALA A 124 18.89 4.06 -18.48
C ALA A 124 19.63 4.00 -19.84
N GLU A 125 19.19 3.10 -20.72
CA GLU A 125 19.79 2.89 -22.04
C GLU A 125 19.18 3.77 -23.14
N ASN A 126 18.17 4.60 -22.81
CA ASN A 126 17.40 5.44 -23.75
C ASN A 126 16.74 4.64 -24.89
N ILE A 127 16.21 3.46 -24.58
CA ILE A 127 15.51 2.59 -25.53
C ILE A 127 14.02 2.93 -25.55
N GLY A 128 13.48 3.12 -26.76
CA GLY A 128 12.05 3.35 -26.99
C GLY A 128 11.50 2.43 -28.08
N TYR A 129 10.21 2.13 -28.02
CA TYR A 129 9.51 1.33 -29.03
C TYR A 129 8.70 2.20 -29.97
N LEU A 130 8.84 1.92 -31.27
CA LEU A 130 8.04 2.52 -32.32
C LEU A 130 6.95 1.52 -32.73
N PHE A 131 5.69 1.91 -32.62
CA PHE A 131 4.56 1.13 -33.16
C PHE A 131 4.11 1.73 -34.49
N TRP A 132 4.23 0.99 -35.59
CA TRP A 132 3.79 1.41 -36.93
C TRP A 132 2.87 0.35 -37.58
N GLY A 133 2.06 0.77 -38.56
CA GLY A 133 1.11 -0.12 -39.25
C GLY A 133 -0.21 0.56 -39.63
N GLY A 134 -1.13 -0.19 -40.26
CA GLY A 134 -2.40 0.31 -40.80
C GLY A 134 -3.35 0.92 -39.76
N VAL A 135 -4.34 1.70 -40.20
CA VAL A 135 -5.36 2.28 -39.31
C VAL A 135 -6.20 1.17 -38.66
N GLY A 136 -6.55 1.33 -37.38
CA GLY A 136 -7.37 0.35 -36.64
C GLY A 136 -6.62 -0.84 -36.07
N THR A 137 -5.29 -0.92 -36.18
CA THR A 137 -4.48 -2.03 -35.64
C THR A 137 -4.17 -1.93 -34.13
N GLY A 138 -4.79 -1.01 -33.40
CA GLY A 138 -4.61 -0.89 -31.95
C GLY A 138 -3.31 -0.24 -31.47
N LYS A 139 -2.56 0.45 -32.33
CA LYS A 139 -1.29 1.12 -31.94
C LYS A 139 -1.48 2.14 -30.81
N SER A 140 -2.45 3.02 -30.94
CA SER A 140 -2.77 4.03 -29.92
C SER A 140 -3.26 3.38 -28.62
N TYR A 141 -3.95 2.24 -28.72
CA TYR A 141 -4.36 1.46 -27.57
C TYR A 141 -3.14 0.89 -26.82
N LEU A 142 -2.20 0.25 -27.52
CA LEU A 142 -0.96 -0.25 -26.92
C LEU A 142 -0.11 0.85 -26.29
N ALA A 143 0.02 2.00 -26.96
CA ALA A 143 0.74 3.15 -26.40
C ALA A 143 0.09 3.64 -25.10
N ALA A 144 -1.24 3.70 -25.05
CA ALA A 144 -1.96 4.04 -23.82
C ALA A 144 -1.82 2.96 -22.74
N CYS A 145 -1.80 1.67 -23.09
CA CYS A 145 -1.56 0.58 -22.13
C CYS A 145 -0.18 0.70 -21.48
N ILE A 146 0.86 1.00 -22.26
CA ILE A 146 2.21 1.26 -21.75
C ILE A 146 2.16 2.48 -20.81
N ALA A 147 1.56 3.59 -21.25
CA ALA A 147 1.47 4.79 -20.42
C ALA A 147 0.72 4.55 -19.10
N ASN A 148 -0.42 3.84 -19.13
CA ASN A 148 -1.17 3.47 -17.93
C ASN A 148 -0.33 2.64 -16.97
N ALA A 149 0.38 1.63 -17.48
CA ALA A 149 1.19 0.75 -16.65
C ALA A 149 2.46 1.45 -16.09
N LEU A 150 3.02 2.43 -16.81
CA LEU A 150 4.08 3.29 -16.30
C LEU A 150 3.56 4.25 -15.22
N MET A 151 2.38 4.83 -15.40
CA MET A 151 1.74 5.68 -14.39
C MET A 151 1.39 4.90 -13.12
N GLU A 152 1.01 3.62 -13.24
CA GLU A 152 0.82 2.70 -12.11
C GLU A 152 2.14 2.41 -11.35
N LYS A 153 3.29 2.59 -11.99
CA LYS A 153 4.60 2.62 -11.33
C LYS A 153 5.01 4.03 -10.84
N GLU A 154 4.06 4.97 -10.80
CA GLU A 154 4.25 6.38 -10.46
C GLU A 154 5.20 7.16 -11.39
N VAL A 155 5.43 6.66 -12.61
CA VAL A 155 6.23 7.35 -13.62
C VAL A 155 5.35 8.34 -14.37
N ALA A 156 5.76 9.61 -14.40
CA ALA A 156 5.06 10.63 -15.17
C ALA A 156 5.36 10.45 -16.67
N VAL A 157 4.29 10.35 -17.47
CA VAL A 157 4.34 10.33 -18.93
C VAL A 157 3.73 11.64 -19.41
N CYS A 158 4.45 12.37 -20.26
CA CYS A 158 4.08 13.68 -20.80
C CYS A 158 3.88 13.66 -22.31
#